data_AF-A0A150P9T4-F1
#
_entry.id   AF-A0A150P9T4-F1
#
_cell.length_a   1.000
_cell.length_b   1.000
_cell.length_c   1.000
_cell.angle_alpha   90.00
_cell.angle_beta   90.00
_cell.angle_gamma   90.00
#
_symmetry.space_group_name_H-M   'P 1'
#
loop_
_entity.id
_entity.type
_entity.pdbx_description
1 polymer ?
#
loop_
_entity_poly.entity_id
_entity_poly.type
_entity_poly.pdbx_seq_one_letter_code
_entity_poly.pdbx_strand_id
1 'polypeptide(L)'
;MSRPGCDRSEHERLARWDDRAPPDAHERGCDECQQARARYDRIAETFVKLPVLAPPAGWEERVLARVDARAAPAGRLPARWTWALAAALLLVAAVVIVRRPPEERLALRQEVIPAASGRRADSAVVGDRLGLRASPGGAAHAELRVYRGERELVLRCPGDRRCRAAGGAIEAELTLTSRGSYRALVLAADAPLAAPAGSLDEDARAARALGGRVEVGPAVDVE
;
A
#
# COMPACT_ATOMS: atom_id res chain seq x y z
N MET A 1 -13.85 26.96 -12.94
CA MET A 1 -13.39 25.68 -12.35
C MET A 1 -11.90 25.57 -12.63
N SER A 2 -11.05 25.75 -11.63
CA SER A 2 -9.59 25.61 -11.79
C SER A 2 -9.23 24.13 -11.85
N ARG A 3 -8.37 23.73 -12.79
CA ARG A 3 -7.82 22.37 -12.82
C ARG A 3 -6.98 22.12 -11.55
N PRO A 4 -7.04 20.92 -10.96
CA PRO A 4 -6.12 20.56 -9.89
C PRO A 4 -4.68 20.60 -10.43
N GLY A 5 -3.78 21.27 -9.72
CA GLY A 5 -2.37 21.37 -10.10
C GLY A 5 -1.64 20.04 -9.98
N CYS A 6 -0.60 19.86 -10.77
CA CYS A 6 0.32 18.73 -10.77
C CYS A 6 1.43 18.96 -9.73
N ASP A 7 1.31 18.30 -8.58
CA ASP A 7 2.28 18.35 -7.46
C ASP A 7 3.43 17.35 -7.61
N ARG A 8 3.39 16.48 -8.63
CA ARG A 8 4.39 15.44 -8.89
C ARG A 8 5.80 16.01 -9.05
N SER A 9 5.91 17.21 -9.64
CA SER A 9 7.21 17.86 -9.84
C SER A 9 7.91 18.24 -8.53
N GLU A 10 7.18 18.50 -7.44
CA GLU A 10 7.81 18.84 -6.16
C GLU A 10 8.30 17.59 -5.42
N HIS A 11 7.58 16.46 -5.54
CA HIS A 11 7.88 15.23 -4.81
C HIS A 11 8.94 14.35 -5.49
N GLU A 12 8.89 14.20 -6.82
CA GLU A 12 9.72 13.21 -7.51
C GLU A 12 10.92 13.81 -8.25
N ARG A 13 10.85 15.10 -8.59
CA ARG A 13 11.81 15.68 -9.55
C ARG A 13 13.15 16.04 -8.93
N LEU A 14 13.21 16.46 -7.66
CA LEU A 14 14.46 16.91 -7.04
C LEU A 14 15.53 15.79 -7.07
N ALA A 15 15.14 14.58 -6.68
CA ALA A 15 16.04 13.42 -6.72
C ALA A 15 16.56 13.14 -8.14
N ARG A 16 15.69 13.20 -9.15
CA ARG A 16 16.06 12.96 -10.55
C ARG A 16 16.92 14.06 -11.17
N TRP A 17 16.74 15.30 -10.71
CA TRP A 17 17.53 16.44 -11.16
C TRP A 17 18.97 16.35 -10.63
N ASP A 18 19.17 15.91 -9.38
CA ASP A 18 20.50 15.63 -8.82
C ASP A 18 21.25 14.56 -9.64
N ASP A 19 20.53 13.54 -10.12
CA ASP A 19 21.07 12.50 -11.00
C ASP A 19 21.28 12.96 -12.46
N ARG A 20 20.96 14.21 -12.79
CA ARG A 20 20.95 14.77 -14.16
C ARG A 20 20.13 13.94 -15.15
N ALA A 21 19.06 13.29 -14.68
CA ALA A 21 18.21 12.47 -15.52
C ALA A 21 17.43 13.33 -16.54
N PRO A 22 17.22 12.85 -17.77
CA PRO A 22 16.36 13.55 -18.74
C PRO A 22 14.90 13.58 -18.24
N PRO A 23 14.09 14.56 -18.69
CA PRO A 23 12.67 14.63 -18.34
C PRO A 23 11.94 13.37 -18.82
N ASP A 24 11.02 12.83 -18.03
CA ASP A 24 10.23 11.66 -18.45
C ASP A 24 9.08 12.01 -19.41
N ALA A 25 8.28 10.99 -19.78
CA ALA A 25 7.15 11.17 -20.68
C ALA A 25 6.08 12.13 -20.14
N HIS A 26 5.86 12.15 -18.82
CA HIS A 26 4.88 13.02 -18.20
C HIS A 26 5.39 14.46 -18.15
N GLU A 27 6.64 14.68 -17.73
CA GLU A 27 7.26 16.02 -17.70
C GLU A 27 7.26 16.68 -19.08
N ARG A 28 7.51 15.91 -20.14
CA ARG A 28 7.42 16.42 -21.52
C ARG A 28 6.01 16.78 -21.97
N GLY A 29 4.98 16.19 -21.36
CA GLY A 29 3.57 16.40 -21.70
C GLY A 29 2.81 17.33 -20.76
N CYS A 30 3.43 17.79 -19.67
CA CYS A 30 2.76 18.56 -18.62
C CYS A 30 3.35 19.98 -18.51
N ASP A 31 2.54 20.98 -18.87
CA ASP A 31 2.97 22.40 -18.85
C ASP A 31 3.40 22.86 -17.46
N GLU A 32 2.74 22.41 -16.39
CA GLU A 32 3.10 22.79 -15.01
C GLU A 32 4.46 22.23 -14.61
N CYS A 33 4.75 20.96 -14.94
CA CYS A 33 6.05 20.35 -14.72
C CYS A 33 7.16 21.07 -15.50
N GLN A 34 6.89 21.49 -16.73
CA GLN A 34 7.84 22.25 -17.55
C GLN A 34 8.09 23.65 -16.97
N GLN A 35 7.04 24.35 -16.52
CA GLN A 35 7.17 25.65 -15.87
C GLN A 35 7.96 25.55 -14.56
N ALA A 36 7.69 24.52 -13.77
CA ALA A 36 8.45 24.22 -12.56
C ALA A 36 9.93 23.97 -12.91
N ARG A 37 10.22 23.16 -13.94
CA ARG A 37 11.60 22.91 -14.39
C ARG A 37 12.31 24.19 -14.79
N ALA A 38 11.68 24.99 -15.66
CA ALA A 38 12.24 26.28 -16.09
C ALA A 38 12.53 27.22 -14.91
N ARG A 39 11.75 27.15 -13.82
CA ARG A 39 12.02 27.93 -12.60
C ARG A 39 13.32 27.50 -11.91
N TYR A 40 13.54 26.19 -11.78
CA TYR A 40 14.76 25.67 -11.14
C TYR A 40 15.98 25.87 -12.03
N ASP A 41 15.85 25.72 -13.34
CA ASP A 41 16.94 25.99 -14.29
C ASP A 41 17.38 27.46 -14.18
N ARG A 42 16.45 28.42 -14.09
CA ARG A 42 16.78 29.84 -13.83
C ARG A 42 17.52 30.06 -12.51
N ILE A 43 17.13 29.34 -11.45
CA ILE A 43 17.81 29.43 -10.14
C ILE A 43 19.25 28.88 -10.29
N ALA A 44 19.40 27.70 -10.89
CA ALA A 44 20.70 27.07 -11.12
C ALA A 44 21.62 27.96 -11.98
N GLU A 45 21.11 28.54 -13.06
CA GLU A 45 21.84 29.51 -13.87
C GLU A 45 22.28 30.74 -13.08
N THR A 46 21.44 31.20 -12.13
CA THR A 46 21.79 32.31 -11.25
C THR A 46 22.96 31.93 -10.34
N PHE A 47 22.95 30.72 -9.76
CA PHE A 47 24.05 30.22 -8.95
C PHE A 47 25.36 30.07 -9.73
N VAL A 48 25.30 29.61 -10.98
CA VAL A 48 26.48 29.49 -11.87
C VAL A 48 27.12 30.85 -12.16
N LYS A 49 26.34 31.92 -12.18
CA LYS A 49 26.82 33.30 -12.43
C LYS A 49 27.38 33.99 -11.18
N LEU A 50 27.23 33.40 -10.00
CA LEU A 50 27.79 33.97 -8.79
C LEU A 50 29.33 33.94 -8.86
N PRO A 51 30.00 34.99 -8.36
CA PRO A 51 31.45 35.00 -8.31
C PRO A 51 31.94 33.83 -7.45
N VAL A 52 32.93 33.09 -7.96
CA VAL A 52 33.61 32.06 -7.18
C VAL A 52 34.43 32.76 -6.12
N LEU A 53 33.95 32.73 -4.88
CA LEU A 53 34.69 33.22 -3.73
C LEU A 53 35.67 32.15 -3.28
N ALA A 54 36.96 32.48 -3.29
CA ALA A 54 37.96 31.63 -2.69
C ALA A 54 37.63 31.48 -1.19
N PRO A 55 37.49 30.25 -0.69
CA PRO A 55 37.18 30.06 0.71
C PRO A 55 38.38 30.49 1.57
N PRO A 56 38.16 30.96 2.82
CA PRO A 56 39.25 31.41 3.68
C PRO A 56 40.22 30.26 3.98
N ALA A 57 41.50 30.58 4.19
CA ALA A 57 42.50 29.57 4.55
C ALA A 57 42.04 28.71 5.75
N GLY A 58 42.29 27.40 5.67
CA GLY A 58 41.93 26.45 6.72
C GLY A 58 40.43 26.09 6.80
N TRP A 59 39.60 26.52 5.86
CA TRP A 59 38.14 26.28 5.93
C TRP A 59 37.79 24.80 5.85
N GLU A 60 38.48 24.04 5.00
CA GLU A 60 38.23 22.64 4.75
C GLU A 60 38.53 21.83 6.00
N GLU A 61 39.69 22.06 6.62
CA GLU A 61 40.09 21.46 7.89
C GLU A 61 39.10 21.79 9.01
N ARG A 62 38.56 23.01 9.07
CA ARG A 62 37.53 23.38 10.05
C ARG A 62 36.20 22.67 9.81
N VAL A 63 35.81 22.47 8.55
CA VAL A 63 34.58 21.74 8.20
C VAL A 63 34.75 20.26 8.53
N LEU A 64 35.85 19.65 8.10
CA LEU A 64 36.17 18.24 8.35
C LEU A 64 36.28 17.98 9.86
N ALA A 65 37.00 18.82 10.61
CA ALA A 65 37.10 18.69 12.06
C ALA A 65 35.73 18.77 12.77
N ARG A 66 34.76 19.54 12.23
CA ARG A 66 33.39 19.58 12.78
C ARG A 66 32.57 18.34 12.42
N VAL A 67 32.77 17.77 11.23
CA VAL A 67 32.15 16.50 10.83
C VAL A 67 32.71 15.38 11.72
N ASP A 68 34.03 15.32 11.88
CA ASP A 68 34.71 14.35 12.72
C ASP A 68 34.34 14.51 14.20
N ALA A 69 34.22 15.74 14.71
CA ALA A 69 33.77 15.99 16.08
C ALA A 69 32.31 15.59 16.31
N ARG A 70 31.45 15.60 15.28
CA ARG A 70 30.08 15.08 15.35
C ARG A 70 30.02 13.55 15.22
N ALA A 71 30.94 12.97 14.45
CA ALA A 71 31.08 11.53 14.28
C ALA A 71 31.80 10.88 15.48
N ALA A 72 32.60 11.66 16.21
CA ALA A 72 33.27 11.22 17.42
C ALA A 72 32.19 10.79 18.42
N PRO A 73 32.23 9.52 18.90
CA PRO A 73 31.28 9.05 19.88
C PRO A 73 31.39 9.94 21.12
N ALA A 74 30.30 10.61 21.49
CA ALA A 74 30.18 11.37 22.72
C ALA A 74 30.76 10.53 23.87
N GLY A 75 31.68 11.13 24.64
CA GLY A 75 32.63 10.45 25.52
C GLY A 75 32.10 9.15 26.15
N ARG A 76 32.90 8.09 26.04
CA ARG A 76 32.56 6.75 26.54
C ARG A 76 32.06 6.84 27.99
N LEU A 77 30.76 6.66 28.17
CA LEU A 77 30.17 6.50 29.50
C LEU A 77 30.84 5.29 30.18
N PRO A 78 31.08 5.33 31.50
CA PRO A 78 31.69 4.21 32.21
C PRO A 78 30.90 2.94 31.96
N ALA A 79 31.58 1.81 31.69
CA ALA A 79 30.98 0.56 31.18
C ALA A 79 29.75 0.06 31.97
N ARG A 80 29.63 0.39 33.25
CA ARG A 80 28.44 0.10 34.07
C ARG A 80 27.16 0.79 33.59
N TRP A 81 27.24 1.99 33.00
CA TRP A 81 26.10 2.73 32.46
C TRP A 81 25.68 2.22 31.08
N THR A 82 26.61 1.72 30.27
CA THR A 82 26.29 1.17 28.94
C THR A 82 25.44 -0.09 29.05
N TRP A 83 25.64 -0.93 30.07
CA TRP A 83 24.77 -2.10 30.33
C TRP A 83 23.36 -1.71 30.74
N ALA A 84 23.22 -0.68 31.59
CA ALA A 84 21.90 -0.17 31.99
C ALA A 84 21.13 0.44 30.81
N LEU A 85 21.83 1.20 29.95
CA LEU A 85 21.24 1.79 28.73
C LEU A 85 20.88 0.72 27.70
N ALA A 86 21.72 -0.29 27.51
CA ALA A 86 21.43 -1.42 26.62
C ALA A 86 20.21 -2.22 27.10
N ALA A 87 20.12 -2.48 28.41
CA ALA A 87 18.95 -3.15 29.00
C ALA A 87 17.67 -2.30 28.84
N ALA A 88 17.75 -0.98 29.07
CA ALA A 88 16.62 -0.08 28.89
C ALA A 88 16.18 0.00 27.42
N LEU A 89 17.12 0.08 26.47
CA LEU A 89 16.84 0.05 25.03
C LEU A 89 16.22 -1.27 24.59
N LEU A 90 16.69 -2.41 25.11
CA LEU A 90 16.10 -3.73 24.85
C LEU A 90 14.67 -3.80 25.40
N LEU A 91 14.41 -3.25 26.58
CA LEU A 91 13.07 -3.19 27.17
C LEU A 91 12.12 -2.32 26.35
N VAL A 92 12.58 -1.13 25.91
CA VAL A 92 11.80 -0.26 25.02
C VAL A 92 11.55 -0.93 23.67
N ALA A 93 12.57 -1.57 23.07
CA ALA A 93 12.42 -2.31 21.83
C ALA A 93 11.42 -3.48 21.99
N ALA A 94 11.49 -4.23 23.10
CA ALA A 94 10.55 -5.30 23.41
C ALA A 94 9.12 -4.76 23.57
N VAL A 95 8.93 -3.64 24.28
CA VAL A 95 7.61 -2.99 24.41
C VAL A 95 7.09 -2.53 23.06
N VAL A 96 7.93 -1.92 22.22
CA VAL A 96 7.54 -1.49 20.87
C VAL A 96 7.18 -2.69 19.98
N ILE A 97 7.94 -3.78 20.04
CA ILE A 97 7.65 -5.01 19.27
C ILE A 97 6.36 -5.65 19.75
N VAL A 98 6.15 -5.76 21.07
CA VAL A 98 4.93 -6.34 21.66
C VAL A 98 3.70 -5.46 21.42
N ARG A 99 3.88 -4.13 21.34
CA ARG A 99 2.80 -3.18 21.06
C ARG A 99 2.58 -2.88 19.59
N ARG A 100 3.45 -3.33 18.68
CA ARG A 100 3.14 -3.25 17.26
C ARG A 100 1.95 -4.16 17.04
N PRO A 101 0.77 -3.62 16.65
CA PRO A 101 -0.29 -4.50 16.19
C PRO A 101 0.31 -5.35 15.07
N PRO A 102 0.08 -6.67 15.07
CA PRO A 102 0.52 -7.50 13.96
C PRO A 102 0.06 -6.78 12.69
N GLU A 103 0.97 -6.57 11.73
CA GLU A 103 0.57 -6.05 10.43
C GLU A 103 -0.45 -7.03 9.87
N GLU A 104 -1.72 -6.70 10.06
CA GLU A 104 -2.80 -7.52 9.56
C GLU A 104 -2.72 -7.40 8.04
N ARG A 105 -2.23 -8.46 7.43
CA ARG A 105 -2.16 -8.55 5.98
C ARG A 105 -3.57 -8.69 5.47
N LEU A 106 -3.86 -8.02 4.35
CA LEU A 106 -5.07 -8.31 3.59
C LEU A 106 -5.04 -9.79 3.23
N ALA A 107 -6.07 -10.53 3.64
CA ALA A 107 -6.13 -11.97 3.44
C ALA A 107 -7.55 -12.42 3.12
N LEU A 108 -7.66 -13.41 2.24
CA LEU A 108 -8.91 -14.04 1.86
C LEU A 108 -8.80 -15.56 2.01
N ARG A 109 -9.66 -16.13 2.85
CA ARG A 109 -9.84 -17.58 2.95
C ARG A 109 -11.17 -17.97 2.32
N GLN A 110 -11.14 -19.06 1.57
CA GLN A 110 -12.30 -19.64 0.90
C GLN A 110 -12.36 -21.13 1.22
N GLU A 111 -13.57 -21.63 1.46
CA GLU A 111 -13.83 -23.05 1.71
C GLU A 111 -15.17 -23.44 1.07
N VAL A 112 -15.19 -24.56 0.34
CA VAL A 112 -16.42 -25.15 -0.18
C VAL A 112 -16.97 -26.11 0.88
N ILE A 113 -18.16 -25.83 1.37
CA ILE A 113 -18.90 -26.60 2.36
C ILE A 113 -19.94 -27.43 1.63
N PRO A 114 -19.80 -28.77 1.58
CA PRO A 114 -20.73 -29.62 0.86
C PRO A 114 -22.17 -29.53 1.38
N ALA A 115 -23.14 -29.65 0.48
CA ALA A 115 -24.53 -29.86 0.87
C ALA A 115 -24.71 -31.22 1.57
N ALA A 116 -25.65 -31.29 2.52
CA ALA A 116 -25.85 -32.47 3.39
C ALA A 116 -26.15 -33.79 2.65
N SER A 117 -26.51 -33.73 1.37
CA SER A 117 -26.90 -34.88 0.55
C SER A 117 -25.84 -35.36 -0.46
N GLY A 118 -24.63 -34.78 -0.46
CA GLY A 118 -23.64 -34.99 -1.53
C GLY A 118 -22.56 -36.04 -1.23
N ARG A 119 -22.36 -36.97 -2.16
CA ARG A 119 -21.11 -37.74 -2.32
C ARG A 119 -19.97 -36.73 -2.53
N ARG A 120 -18.82 -36.87 -1.85
CA ARG A 120 -17.63 -36.04 -2.12
C ARG A 120 -17.27 -36.16 -3.60
N ALA A 121 -17.49 -35.08 -4.35
CA ALA A 121 -16.90 -34.89 -5.66
C ALA A 121 -15.56 -34.17 -5.49
N ASP A 122 -14.67 -34.32 -6.46
CA ASP A 122 -13.40 -33.58 -6.51
C ASP A 122 -13.60 -32.10 -6.90
N SER A 123 -14.82 -31.74 -7.31
CA SER A 123 -15.30 -30.41 -7.72
C SER A 123 -16.48 -29.94 -6.85
N ALA A 124 -16.73 -28.63 -6.82
CA ALA A 124 -17.93 -28.09 -6.18
C ALA A 124 -19.16 -28.37 -7.07
N VAL A 125 -20.32 -28.60 -6.45
CA VAL A 125 -21.57 -28.85 -7.18
C VAL A 125 -22.64 -27.83 -6.82
N VAL A 126 -23.63 -27.69 -7.70
CA VAL A 126 -24.81 -26.86 -7.40
C VAL A 126 -25.47 -27.33 -6.10
N GLY A 127 -25.68 -26.39 -5.17
CA GLY A 127 -26.24 -26.62 -3.83
C GLY A 127 -25.20 -26.54 -2.71
N ASP A 128 -23.91 -26.70 -3.01
CA ASP A 128 -22.83 -26.47 -2.04
C ASP A 128 -22.80 -25.00 -1.59
N ARG A 129 -22.09 -24.74 -0.50
CA ARG A 129 -21.96 -23.40 0.07
C ARG A 129 -20.50 -22.97 0.05
N LEU A 130 -20.23 -21.78 -0.46
CA LEU A 130 -18.91 -21.14 -0.40
C LEU A 130 -18.81 -20.30 0.86
N GLY A 131 -18.03 -20.78 1.83
CA GLY A 131 -17.65 -20.05 3.03
C GLY A 131 -16.47 -19.11 2.75
N LEU A 132 -16.61 -17.85 3.11
CA LEU A 132 -15.64 -16.79 2.86
C LEU A 132 -15.29 -16.08 4.15
N ARG A 133 -13.99 -15.89 4.40
CA ARG A 133 -13.48 -15.05 5.48
C ARG A 133 -12.40 -14.12 4.94
N ALA A 134 -12.66 -12.82 5.01
CA ALA A 134 -11.75 -11.78 4.58
C ALA A 134 -11.26 -10.95 5.76
N SER A 135 -9.94 -10.81 5.88
CA SER A 135 -9.30 -9.93 6.87
C SER A 135 -8.81 -8.67 6.15
N PRO A 136 -9.38 -7.48 6.43
CA PRO A 136 -9.11 -6.25 5.69
C PRO A 136 -7.77 -5.59 6.02
N GLY A 137 -7.09 -6.06 7.06
CA GLY A 137 -5.75 -5.62 7.39
C GLY A 137 -5.69 -4.22 8.00
N GLY A 138 -6.62 -3.88 8.89
CA GLY A 138 -6.70 -2.55 9.54
C GLY A 138 -7.18 -1.39 8.67
N ALA A 139 -7.52 -1.60 7.39
CA ALA A 139 -8.01 -0.54 6.52
C ALA A 139 -9.38 0.01 6.97
N ALA A 140 -9.58 1.33 6.82
CA ALA A 140 -10.84 1.99 7.21
C ALA A 140 -12.04 1.56 6.35
N HIS A 141 -11.81 1.25 5.08
CA HIS A 141 -12.83 0.78 4.14
C HIS A 141 -12.42 -0.58 3.58
N ALA A 142 -13.33 -1.55 3.63
CA ALA A 142 -13.11 -2.86 3.06
C ALA A 142 -14.39 -3.42 2.45
N GLU A 143 -14.20 -4.20 1.38
CA GLU A 143 -15.30 -4.84 0.69
C GLU A 143 -14.91 -6.25 0.22
N LEU A 144 -15.78 -7.24 0.45
CA LEU A 144 -15.70 -8.58 -0.13
C LEU A 144 -16.72 -8.67 -1.27
N ARG A 145 -16.26 -9.04 -2.46
CA ARG A 145 -17.08 -9.24 -3.66
C ARG A 145 -16.92 -10.68 -4.13
N VAL A 146 -17.98 -11.26 -4.67
CA VAL A 146 -17.92 -12.56 -5.37
C VAL A 146 -18.54 -12.40 -6.74
N TYR A 147 -17.81 -12.84 -7.76
CA TYR A 147 -18.26 -12.84 -9.14
C TYR A 147 -18.49 -14.27 -9.60
N ARG A 148 -19.52 -14.47 -10.42
CA ARG A 148 -19.68 -15.64 -11.28
C ARG A 148 -19.18 -15.28 -12.69
N GLY A 149 -18.29 -16.10 -13.22
CA GLY A 149 -17.44 -15.73 -14.36
C GLY A 149 -16.61 -14.49 -14.00
N GLU A 150 -16.53 -13.53 -14.93
CA GLU A 150 -15.76 -12.30 -14.70
C GLU A 150 -16.61 -11.07 -14.37
N ARG A 151 -17.93 -11.10 -14.61
CA ARG A 151 -18.76 -9.88 -14.66
C ARG A 151 -19.99 -9.91 -13.77
N GLU A 152 -20.48 -11.08 -13.40
CA GLU A 152 -21.72 -11.17 -12.65
C GLU A 152 -21.45 -11.11 -11.15
N LEU A 153 -21.67 -9.95 -10.54
CA LEU A 153 -21.54 -9.78 -9.10
C LEU A 153 -22.70 -10.49 -8.37
N VAL A 154 -22.39 -11.57 -7.65
CA VAL A 154 -23.39 -12.41 -6.95
C VAL A 154 -23.42 -12.19 -5.44
N LEU A 155 -22.38 -11.59 -4.87
CA LEU A 155 -22.29 -11.22 -3.45
C LEU A 155 -21.46 -9.95 -3.27
N ARG A 156 -21.90 -9.08 -2.36
CA ARG A 156 -21.21 -7.85 -1.97
C ARG A 156 -21.32 -7.62 -0.46
N CYS A 157 -20.19 -7.50 0.23
CA CYS A 157 -20.12 -7.23 1.66
C CYS A 157 -19.24 -6.01 1.94
N PRO A 158 -19.63 -5.05 2.79
CA PRO A 158 -20.93 -4.96 3.44
C PRO A 158 -22.07 -4.66 2.44
N GLY A 159 -23.32 -4.95 2.82
CA GLY A 159 -24.52 -4.61 2.04
C GLY A 159 -25.47 -5.78 1.76
N ASP A 160 -24.97 -7.03 1.80
CA ASP A 160 -25.80 -8.23 1.66
C ASP A 160 -26.10 -8.87 3.03
N ARG A 161 -27.32 -9.42 3.18
CA ARG A 161 -27.77 -10.11 4.40
C ARG A 161 -26.96 -11.37 4.76
N ARG A 162 -26.24 -11.93 3.78
CA ARG A 162 -25.37 -13.09 3.95
C ARG A 162 -24.02 -12.72 4.57
N CYS A 163 -23.73 -11.43 4.70
CA CYS A 163 -22.48 -10.92 5.26
C CYS A 163 -22.60 -10.71 6.77
N ARG A 164 -21.52 -10.98 7.50
CA ARG A 164 -21.37 -10.68 8.92
C ARG A 164 -20.02 -10.05 9.17
N ALA A 165 -19.97 -9.04 10.03
CA ALA A 165 -18.71 -8.50 10.54
C ALA A 165 -18.43 -9.16 11.91
N ALA A 166 -17.31 -9.86 12.03
CA ALA A 166 -16.96 -10.58 13.26
C ALA A 166 -15.45 -10.50 13.52
N GLY A 167 -15.07 -9.93 14.66
CA GLY A 167 -13.66 -9.81 15.08
C GLY A 167 -12.77 -9.08 14.06
N GLY A 168 -13.29 -8.03 13.44
CA GLY A 168 -12.57 -7.26 12.41
C GLY A 168 -12.51 -7.92 11.02
N ALA A 169 -13.06 -9.14 10.87
CA ALA A 169 -13.16 -9.82 9.59
C ALA A 169 -14.55 -9.65 8.96
N ILE A 170 -14.60 -9.77 7.64
CA ILE A 170 -15.83 -9.92 6.86
C ILE A 170 -16.02 -11.41 6.60
N GLU A 171 -17.12 -11.97 7.11
CA GLU A 171 -17.52 -13.34 6.88
C GLU A 171 -18.76 -13.38 5.98
N ALA A 172 -18.82 -14.35 5.07
CA ALA A 172 -20.01 -14.57 4.28
C ALA A 172 -20.15 -16.03 3.86
N GLU A 173 -21.39 -16.44 3.61
CA GLU A 173 -21.73 -17.76 3.10
C GLU A 173 -22.62 -17.61 1.87
N LEU A 174 -22.21 -18.22 0.75
CA LEU A 174 -22.90 -18.15 -0.53
C LEU A 174 -23.29 -19.55 -1.02
N THR A 175 -24.59 -19.84 -1.15
CA THR A 175 -25.05 -21.05 -1.83
C THR A 175 -24.75 -20.96 -3.33
N LEU A 176 -24.12 -21.98 -3.89
CA LEU A 176 -23.77 -22.08 -5.31
C LEU A 176 -24.99 -22.58 -6.09
N THR A 177 -25.82 -21.66 -6.58
CA THR A 177 -27.13 -22.00 -7.19
C THR A 177 -27.07 -22.30 -8.68
N SER A 178 -25.91 -22.16 -9.32
CA SER A 178 -25.76 -22.38 -10.75
C SER A 178 -24.33 -22.77 -11.09
N ARG A 179 -24.18 -23.51 -12.19
CA ARG A 179 -22.89 -23.87 -12.77
C ARG A 179 -22.07 -22.67 -13.18
N GLY A 180 -20.75 -22.82 -13.17
CA GLY A 180 -19.79 -21.80 -13.61
C GLY A 180 -18.64 -21.60 -12.62
N SER A 181 -17.76 -20.66 -12.95
CA SER A 181 -16.58 -20.34 -12.14
C SER A 181 -16.89 -19.18 -11.18
N TYR A 182 -16.66 -19.37 -9.89
CA TYR A 182 -16.85 -18.33 -8.87
C TYR A 182 -15.49 -17.82 -8.40
N ARG A 183 -15.32 -16.50 -8.33
CA ARG A 183 -14.10 -15.88 -7.79
C ARG A 183 -14.44 -14.83 -6.75
N ALA A 184 -13.84 -14.94 -5.58
CA ALA A 184 -13.95 -13.92 -4.54
C ALA A 184 -12.76 -12.96 -4.57
N LEU A 185 -13.06 -11.71 -4.24
CA LEU A 185 -12.17 -10.56 -4.26
C LEU A 185 -12.36 -9.79 -2.96
N VAL A 186 -11.28 -9.51 -2.23
CA VAL A 186 -11.32 -8.55 -1.12
C VAL A 186 -10.53 -7.29 -1.50
N LEU A 187 -11.17 -6.15 -1.26
CA LEU A 187 -10.66 -4.81 -1.47
C LEU A 187 -10.51 -4.13 -0.12
N ALA A 188 -9.40 -3.41 0.09
CA ALA A 188 -9.16 -2.66 1.32
C ALA A 188 -8.45 -1.34 1.01
N ALA A 189 -8.93 -0.23 1.54
CA ALA A 189 -8.37 1.10 1.33
C ALA A 189 -8.64 2.04 2.52
N ASP A 190 -7.85 3.11 2.63
CA ASP A 190 -8.07 4.17 3.62
C ASP A 190 -9.09 5.20 3.15
N ALA A 191 -9.43 5.19 1.86
CA ALA A 191 -10.49 6.01 1.25
C ALA A 191 -11.70 5.14 0.84
N PRO A 192 -12.89 5.73 0.67
CA PRO A 192 -14.07 5.01 0.21
C PRO A 192 -13.82 4.26 -1.10
N LEU A 193 -14.21 2.98 -1.14
CA LEU A 193 -14.08 2.14 -2.33
C LEU A 193 -15.09 2.54 -3.40
N ALA A 194 -14.66 2.52 -4.66
CA ALA A 194 -15.54 2.79 -5.81
C ALA A 194 -16.67 1.76 -5.90
N ALA A 195 -17.83 2.19 -6.39
CA ALA A 195 -18.91 1.27 -6.72
C ALA A 195 -18.46 0.24 -7.78
N PRO A 196 -18.98 -1.00 -7.74
CA PRO A 196 -18.67 -2.00 -8.77
C PRO A 196 -19.01 -1.47 -10.16
N ALA A 197 -18.02 -1.46 -11.06
CA ALA A 197 -18.13 -0.83 -12.37
C ALA A 197 -18.35 -1.82 -13.52
N GLY A 198 -18.17 -3.11 -13.27
CA GLY A 198 -18.36 -4.13 -14.30
C GLY A 198 -17.74 -5.46 -13.90
N SER A 199 -16.49 -5.68 -14.30
CA SER A 199 -15.80 -6.95 -14.08
C SER A 199 -14.93 -6.98 -12.81
N LEU A 200 -14.59 -8.19 -12.37
CA LEU A 200 -13.63 -8.44 -11.28
C LEU A 200 -12.32 -7.68 -11.52
N ASP A 201 -11.79 -7.75 -12.75
CA ASP A 201 -10.52 -7.14 -13.12
C ASP A 201 -10.60 -5.62 -13.19
N GLU A 202 -11.72 -5.06 -13.66
CA GLU A 202 -11.96 -3.62 -13.65
C GLU A 202 -12.00 -3.08 -12.22
N ASP A 203 -12.72 -3.78 -11.33
CA ASP A 203 -12.85 -3.40 -9.93
C ASP A 203 -11.52 -3.53 -9.16
N ALA A 204 -10.75 -4.59 -9.44
CA ALA A 204 -9.41 -4.75 -8.90
C ALA A 204 -8.46 -3.63 -9.36
N ARG A 205 -8.49 -3.25 -10.64
CA ARG A 205 -7.69 -2.12 -11.16
C ARG A 205 -8.12 -0.79 -10.55
N ALA A 206 -9.43 -0.54 -10.46
CA ALA A 206 -9.98 0.68 -9.88
C ALA A 206 -9.56 0.85 -8.41
N ALA A 207 -9.61 -0.23 -7.62
CA ALA A 207 -9.14 -0.20 -6.24
C ALA A 207 -7.65 0.12 -6.14
N ARG A 208 -6.79 -0.52 -6.94
CA ARG A 208 -5.34 -0.24 -6.95
C ARG A 208 -5.02 1.18 -7.39
N ALA A 209 -5.76 1.73 -8.37
CA ALA A 209 -5.58 3.10 -8.84
C ALA A 209 -5.86 4.15 -7.75
N LEU A 210 -6.66 3.80 -6.73
CA LEU A 210 -6.96 4.63 -5.57
C LEU A 210 -6.03 4.32 -4.37
N GLY A 211 -4.91 3.61 -4.59
CA GLY A 211 -3.99 3.20 -3.53
C GLY A 211 -4.51 2.04 -2.65
N GLY A 212 -5.60 1.39 -3.05
CA GLY A 212 -6.17 0.25 -2.35
C GLY A 212 -5.36 -1.03 -2.54
N ARG A 213 -5.45 -1.91 -1.54
CA ARG A 213 -4.93 -3.28 -1.57
C ARG A 213 -6.01 -4.23 -2.09
N VAL A 214 -5.58 -5.26 -2.79
CA VAL A 214 -6.46 -6.20 -3.49
C VAL A 214 -5.92 -7.61 -3.32
N GLU A 215 -6.77 -8.52 -2.83
CA GLU A 215 -6.48 -9.96 -2.77
C GLU A 215 -7.60 -10.71 -3.51
N VAL A 216 -7.20 -11.51 -4.49
CA VAL A 216 -8.11 -12.33 -5.30
C VAL A 216 -7.85 -13.78 -4.94
N GLY A 217 -8.88 -14.51 -4.55
CA GLY A 217 -8.68 -15.93 -4.26
C GLY A 217 -8.80 -16.83 -5.49
N PRO A 218 -8.62 -18.15 -5.30
CA PRO A 218 -8.72 -19.11 -6.39
C PRO A 218 -10.14 -19.14 -6.97
N ALA A 219 -10.25 -19.65 -8.20
CA ALA A 219 -11.54 -19.95 -8.81
C ALA A 219 -12.14 -21.23 -8.20
N VAL A 220 -13.45 -21.22 -8.01
CA VAL A 220 -14.24 -22.38 -7.62
C VAL A 220 -15.17 -22.72 -8.77
N ASP A 221 -14.86 -23.80 -9.49
CA ASP A 221 -15.67 -24.27 -10.60
C ASP A 221 -16.79 -25.18 -10.10
N VAL A 222 -18.01 -24.88 -10.55
CA VAL A 222 -19.25 -25.55 -10.13
C VAL A 222 -19.87 -26.30 -11.31
N GLU A 223 -20.03 -27.61 -11.12
CA GLU A 223 -20.61 -28.56 -12.10
C GLU A 223 -22.08 -28.93 -11.81
#